data_AF-A0A958YSW7-F1
#
_entry.id   AF-A0A958YSW7-F1
#
_cell.length_a   1.000
_cell.length_b   1.000
_cell.length_c   1.000
_cell.angle_alpha   90.00
_cell.angle_beta   90.00
_cell.angle_gamma   90.00
#
_symmetry.space_group_name_H-M   'P 1'
#
loop_
_entity.id
_entity.type
_entity.pdbx_description
1 polymer ?
#
loop_
_entity_poly.entity_id
_entity_poly.type
_entity_poly.pdbx_seq_one_letter_code
_entity_poly.pdbx_strand_id
1 'polypeptide(L)'
;MKKIIILFAIVLTVSMAFAQNANKSAYYLDGDVIKATIYHDNGTVAQTGYYTADNKLTGEWVSYDVNGNKTAIAQYNNGEKVGTWYFFTNEDIKEVSYTDARIAKVVTWKSDDIQIVSN
;
A
#
# COMPACT_ATOMS: atom_id res chain seq x y z
N MET A 1 45.26 11.06 21.68
CA MET A 1 44.04 11.89 21.56
C MET A 1 43.63 12.14 20.12
N LYS A 2 44.48 12.70 19.24
CA LYS A 2 44.14 12.96 17.81
C LYS A 2 43.71 11.71 17.02
N LYS A 3 44.35 10.55 17.25
CA LYS A 3 43.99 9.27 16.59
C LYS A 3 42.63 8.71 17.02
N ILE A 4 42.21 8.99 18.26
CA ILE A 4 40.90 8.54 18.80
C ILE A 4 39.76 9.37 18.19
N ILE A 5 39.98 10.68 18.01
CA ILE A 5 39.02 11.57 17.35
C ILE A 5 38.78 11.14 15.89
N ILE A 6 39.83 10.75 15.18
CA ILE A 6 39.73 10.25 13.80
C ILE A 6 38.94 8.93 13.74
N LEU A 7 39.18 8.01 14.67
CA LEU A 7 38.45 6.74 14.73
C LEU A 7 36.95 6.95 15.01
N PHE A 8 36.62 7.87 15.92
CA PHE A 8 35.24 8.21 16.25
C PHE A 8 34.50 8.89 15.09
N ALA A 9 35.19 9.75 14.33
CA ALA A 9 34.64 10.38 13.13
C ALA A 9 34.33 9.36 12.02
N ILE A 10 35.15 8.32 11.85
CA ILE A 10 34.92 7.27 10.85
C ILE A 10 33.72 6.39 11.23
N VAL A 11 33.53 6.08 12.52
CA VAL A 11 32.35 5.32 12.97
C VAL A 11 31.07 6.12 12.76
N LEU A 12 31.11 7.45 12.99
CA LEU A 12 29.96 8.34 12.79
C LEU A 12 29.56 8.52 11.32
N THR A 13 30.52 8.49 10.39
CA THR A 13 30.20 8.58 8.95
C THR A 13 29.65 7.27 8.38
N VAL A 14 30.13 6.13 8.88
CA VAL A 14 29.61 4.81 8.47
C VAL A 14 28.18 4.60 8.94
N SER A 15 27.80 5.07 10.14
CA SER A 15 26.41 4.95 10.64
C SER A 15 25.42 5.83 9.85
N MET A 16 25.85 7.01 9.38
CA MET A 16 25.01 7.88 8.52
C MET A 16 24.76 7.28 7.13
N ALA A 17 25.64 6.42 6.61
CA ALA A 17 25.48 5.80 5.29
C ALA A 17 24.31 4.78 5.24
N PHE A 18 23.95 4.17 6.38
CA PHE A 18 22.81 3.26 6.47
C PHE A 18 21.45 3.96 6.62
N ALA A 19 21.42 5.29 6.74
CA ALA A 19 20.20 6.07 6.96
C ALA A 19 19.50 6.52 5.66
N GLN A 20 20.12 6.32 4.49
CA GLN A 20 19.53 6.71 3.21
C GLN A 20 18.74 5.55 2.58
N ASN A 21 17.72 5.06 3.28
CA ASN A 21 16.71 4.19 2.67
C ASN A 21 15.46 5.02 2.37
N ALA A 22 15.57 5.91 1.38
CA ALA A 22 14.37 6.48 0.78
C ALA A 22 13.77 5.37 -0.09
N ASN A 23 12.80 4.62 0.45
CA ASN A 23 12.07 3.62 -0.32
C ASN A 23 11.31 4.33 -1.44
N LYS A 24 11.95 4.48 -2.60
CA LYS A 24 11.33 5.06 -3.78
C LYS A 24 10.28 4.08 -4.27
N SER A 25 9.03 4.53 -4.40
CA SER A 25 7.98 3.77 -5.05
C SER A 25 8.45 3.36 -6.46
N ALA A 26 8.11 2.14 -6.87
CA ALA A 26 8.45 1.61 -8.18
C ALA A 26 7.27 1.79 -9.14
N TYR A 27 7.58 2.20 -10.37
CA TYR A 27 6.60 2.40 -11.43
C TYR A 27 7.10 1.75 -12.71
N TYR A 28 6.22 1.08 -13.44
CA TYR A 28 6.55 0.52 -14.74
C TYR A 28 5.35 0.55 -15.68
N LEU A 29 5.62 0.73 -16.97
CA LEU A 29 4.60 0.69 -18.02
C LEU A 29 4.18 -0.77 -18.26
N ASP A 30 2.88 -1.03 -18.21
CA ASP A 30 2.25 -2.33 -18.43
C ASP A 30 1.11 -2.13 -19.45
N GLY A 31 1.47 -2.23 -20.74
CA GLY A 31 0.57 -1.84 -21.82
C GLY A 31 0.27 -0.34 -21.78
N ASP A 32 -1.01 0.02 -21.66
CA ASP A 32 -1.50 1.40 -21.65
C ASP A 32 -1.63 1.99 -20.23
N VAL A 33 -1.26 1.24 -19.20
CA VAL A 33 -1.31 1.66 -17.79
C VAL A 33 0.07 1.63 -17.15
N ILE A 34 0.23 2.37 -16.06
CA ILE A 34 1.45 2.39 -15.26
C ILE A 34 1.16 1.61 -13.98
N LYS A 35 1.79 0.45 -13.82
CA LYS A 35 1.73 -0.28 -12.55
C LYS A 35 2.62 0.39 -11.52
N ALA A 36 2.08 0.56 -10.32
CA ALA A 36 2.75 1.16 -9.18
C ALA A 36 2.89 0.17 -8.03
N THR A 37 4.06 0.18 -7.39
CA THR A 37 4.33 -0.46 -6.11
C THR A 37 4.90 0.58 -5.16
N ILE A 38 4.13 0.91 -4.13
CA ILE A 38 4.48 1.88 -3.09
C ILE A 38 4.93 1.09 -1.87
N TYR A 39 5.98 1.54 -1.20
CA TYR A 39 6.59 0.85 -0.06
C TYR A 39 6.43 1.69 1.22
N HIS A 40 6.32 1.00 2.35
CA HIS A 40 6.45 1.56 3.69
C HIS A 40 7.90 1.98 3.97
N ASP A 41 8.12 2.75 5.04
CA ASP A 41 9.47 3.18 5.46
C ASP A 41 10.40 1.99 5.81
N ASN A 42 9.83 0.84 6.20
CA ASN A 42 10.57 -0.39 6.46
C ASN A 42 10.90 -1.21 5.19
N GLY A 43 10.49 -0.73 4.00
CA GLY A 43 10.71 -1.39 2.72
C GLY A 43 9.69 -2.48 2.36
N THR A 44 8.71 -2.78 3.21
CA THR A 44 7.61 -3.68 2.84
C THR A 44 6.61 -2.98 1.92
N VAL A 45 5.86 -3.74 1.12
CA VAL A 45 4.87 -3.16 0.20
C VAL A 45 3.75 -2.51 1.01
N ALA A 46 3.49 -1.25 0.74
CA ALA A 46 2.37 -0.51 1.29
C ALA A 46 1.14 -0.57 0.38
N GLN A 47 1.34 -0.38 -0.92
CA GLN A 47 0.25 -0.40 -1.89
C GLN A 47 0.71 -0.92 -3.25
N THR A 48 -0.19 -1.58 -3.96
CA THR A 48 -0.04 -1.92 -5.37
C THR A 48 -1.28 -1.51 -6.14
N GLY A 49 -1.09 -1.09 -7.39
CA GLY A 49 -2.21 -0.74 -8.26
C GLY A 49 -1.74 -0.16 -9.58
N TYR A 50 -2.65 0.53 -10.27
CA TYR A 50 -2.40 1.06 -11.60
C TYR A 50 -2.82 2.52 -11.72
N TYR A 51 -2.06 3.25 -12.53
CA TYR A 51 -2.39 4.59 -13.00
C TYR A 51 -2.65 4.57 -14.51
N THR A 52 -3.54 5.43 -14.98
CA THR A 52 -3.66 5.77 -16.39
C THR A 52 -2.46 6.61 -16.85
N ALA A 53 -2.27 6.75 -18.17
CA ALA A 53 -1.27 7.66 -18.73
C ALA A 53 -1.43 9.12 -18.26
N ASP A 54 -2.65 9.53 -17.89
CA ASP A 54 -2.97 10.85 -17.33
C ASP A 54 -2.79 10.93 -15.80
N ASN A 55 -2.09 9.96 -15.19
CA ASN A 55 -1.78 9.90 -13.76
C ASN A 55 -3.02 9.79 -12.86
N LYS A 56 -4.09 9.11 -13.32
CA LYS A 56 -5.30 8.85 -12.52
C LYS A 56 -5.35 7.38 -12.09
N LEU A 57 -5.87 7.11 -10.90
CA LEU A 57 -6.03 5.74 -10.39
C LEU A 57 -6.95 4.92 -11.32
N THR A 58 -6.59 3.68 -11.60
CA THR A 58 -7.41 2.75 -12.38
C THR A 58 -7.22 1.31 -11.91
N GLY A 59 -8.21 0.47 -12.15
CA GLY A 59 -8.20 -0.94 -11.78
C GLY A 59 -8.19 -1.17 -10.27
N GLU A 60 -7.70 -2.35 -9.89
CA GLU A 60 -7.59 -2.76 -8.49
C GLU A 60 -6.41 -2.09 -7.81
N TRP A 61 -6.66 -1.55 -6.62
CA TRP A 61 -5.67 -1.04 -5.69
C TRP A 61 -5.72 -1.83 -4.40
N VAL A 62 -4.61 -2.45 -4.03
CA VAL A 62 -4.48 -3.24 -2.80
C VAL A 62 -3.57 -2.49 -1.84
N SER A 63 -4.01 -2.31 -0.60
CA SER A 63 -3.23 -1.72 0.49
C SER A 63 -2.87 -2.78 1.51
N TYR A 64 -1.69 -2.63 2.11
CA TYR A 64 -1.12 -3.58 3.06
C TYR A 64 -0.62 -2.86 4.31
N ASP A 65 -0.66 -3.52 5.47
CA ASP A 65 0.00 -3.06 6.69
C ASP A 65 1.52 -3.31 6.63
N VAL A 66 2.24 -2.85 7.66
CA VAL A 66 3.70 -3.03 7.74
C VAL A 66 4.14 -4.50 7.81
N ASN A 67 3.23 -5.40 8.17
CA ASN A 67 3.45 -6.85 8.25
C ASN A 67 3.11 -7.58 6.93
N GLY A 68 2.56 -6.88 5.94
CA GLY A 68 2.14 -7.44 4.65
C GLY A 68 0.70 -7.97 4.63
N ASN A 69 -0.11 -7.76 5.67
CA ASN A 69 -1.52 -8.12 5.67
C ASN A 69 -2.33 -7.10 4.86
N LYS A 70 -3.30 -7.56 4.07
CA LYS A 70 -4.19 -6.65 3.33
C LYS A 70 -5.03 -5.82 4.30
N THR A 71 -5.07 -4.51 4.09
CA THR A 71 -5.89 -3.56 4.84
C THR A 71 -7.02 -2.99 3.99
N ALA A 72 -6.86 -2.96 2.67
CA ALA A 72 -7.92 -2.58 1.76
C ALA A 72 -7.75 -3.18 0.36
N ILE A 73 -8.88 -3.39 -0.33
CA ILE A 73 -8.97 -3.61 -1.77
C ILE A 73 -9.97 -2.58 -2.30
N ALA A 74 -9.53 -1.75 -3.24
CA ALA A 74 -10.31 -0.68 -3.84
C ALA A 74 -10.31 -0.83 -5.36
N GLN A 75 -11.40 -0.40 -6.00
CA GLN A 75 -11.53 -0.40 -7.45
C GLN A 75 -11.72 1.04 -7.94
N TYR A 76 -10.92 1.42 -8.93
CA TYR A 76 -10.97 2.75 -9.52
C TYR A 76 -11.17 2.67 -11.03
N ASN A 77 -11.86 3.68 -11.57
CA ASN A 77 -11.92 3.93 -13.00
C ASN A 77 -11.63 5.41 -13.25
N ASN A 78 -10.50 5.70 -13.89
CA ASN A 78 -10.10 7.07 -14.23
C ASN A 78 -10.13 8.06 -13.04
N GLY A 79 -9.70 7.59 -11.86
CA GLY A 79 -9.68 8.34 -10.60
C GLY A 79 -10.97 8.27 -9.78
N GLU A 80 -12.07 7.77 -10.35
CA GLU A 80 -13.34 7.64 -9.66
C GLU A 80 -13.43 6.31 -8.91
N LYS A 81 -14.05 6.33 -7.73
CA LYS A 81 -14.32 5.13 -6.94
C LYS A 81 -15.46 4.36 -7.59
N VAL A 82 -15.21 3.10 -7.95
CA VAL A 82 -16.19 2.23 -8.59
C VAL A 82 -16.22 0.88 -7.89
N GLY A 83 -17.27 0.10 -8.16
CA GLY A 83 -17.38 -1.28 -7.69
C GLY A 83 -17.45 -1.40 -6.17
N THR A 84 -16.99 -2.54 -5.66
CA THR A 84 -17.03 -2.86 -4.24
C THR A 84 -15.63 -2.76 -3.64
N TRP A 85 -15.53 -1.99 -2.57
CA TRP A 85 -14.30 -1.82 -1.81
C TRP A 85 -14.39 -2.62 -0.53
N TYR A 86 -13.28 -3.24 -0.16
CA TYR A 86 -13.14 -4.00 1.06
C TYR A 86 -12.11 -3.32 1.96
N PHE A 87 -12.44 -3.17 3.23
CA PHE A 87 -11.51 -2.71 4.26
C PHE A 87 -11.44 -3.80 5.32
N PHE A 88 -10.21 -4.19 5.65
CA PHE A 88 -9.94 -5.28 6.57
C PHE A 88 -9.39 -4.69 7.86
N THR A 89 -10.02 -5.02 8.98
CA THR A 89 -9.45 -4.84 10.32
C THR A 89 -9.21 -6.21 10.94
N ASN A 90 -8.63 -6.25 12.14
CA ASN A 90 -8.41 -7.51 12.84
C ASN A 90 -9.72 -8.25 13.21
N GLU A 91 -10.83 -7.52 13.29
CA GLU A 91 -12.11 -8.04 13.81
C GLU A 91 -13.22 -8.02 12.76
N ASP A 92 -13.17 -7.06 11.82
CA ASP A 92 -14.27 -6.78 10.91
C ASP A 92 -13.77 -6.63 9.47
N ILE A 93 -14.62 -7.02 8.51
CA ILE A 93 -14.50 -6.66 7.11
C ILE A 93 -15.61 -5.67 6.78
N LYS A 94 -15.24 -4.47 6.31
CA LYS A 94 -16.21 -3.50 5.81
C LYS A 94 -16.22 -3.53 4.28
N GLU A 95 -17.37 -3.87 3.74
CA GLU A 95 -17.67 -3.84 2.32
C GLU A 95 -18.43 -2.55 1.99
N VAL A 96 -17.93 -1.77 1.04
CA VAL A 96 -18.52 -0.50 0.60
C VAL A 96 -18.72 -0.56 -0.90
N SER A 97 -19.98 -0.58 -1.36
CA SER A 97 -20.30 -0.56 -2.78
C SER A 97 -20.50 0.88 -3.24
N TYR A 98 -19.87 1.24 -4.35
CA TYR A 98 -20.01 2.54 -5.00
C TYR A 98 -20.82 2.45 -6.29
N THR A 99 -21.73 3.40 -6.48
CA THR A 99 -22.49 3.62 -7.73
C THR A 99 -22.45 5.11 -8.03
N ASP A 100 -22.08 5.47 -9.26
CA ASP A 100 -21.89 6.86 -9.71
C ASP A 100 -20.98 7.66 -8.75
N ALA A 101 -19.87 7.05 -8.35
CA ALA A 101 -18.89 7.59 -7.39
C ALA A 101 -19.46 7.91 -5.98
N ARG A 102 -20.67 7.44 -5.66
CA ARG A 102 -21.31 7.62 -4.34
C ARG A 102 -21.47 6.29 -3.63
N ILE A 103 -21.44 6.32 -2.31
CA ILE A 103 -21.69 5.12 -1.49
C ILE A 103 -23.14 4.69 -1.72
N ALA A 104 -23.33 3.50 -2.28
CA ALA A 104 -24.63 2.88 -2.48
C ALA A 104 -25.01 1.96 -1.31
N LYS A 105 -24.02 1.25 -0.75
CA LYS A 105 -24.23 0.27 0.31
C LYS A 105 -22.99 0.12 1.18
N VAL A 106 -23.21 -0.12 2.47
CA VAL A 106 -22.16 -0.50 3.42
C VAL A 106 -22.61 -1.76 4.15
N VAL A 107 -21.76 -2.78 4.18
CA VAL A 107 -21.94 -4.01 4.98
C VAL A 107 -20.73 -4.19 5.86
N THR A 108 -20.94 -4.57 7.11
CA THR A 108 -19.87 -4.96 8.02
C THR A 108 -20.05 -6.41 8.39
N TRP A 109 -19.02 -7.21 8.11
CA TRP A 109 -18.93 -8.61 8.47
C TRP A 109 -18.02 -8.72 9.69
N LYS A 110 -18.46 -9.39 10.76
CA LYS A 110 -17.62 -9.61 11.95
C LYS A 110 -16.99 -10.99 11.90
N SER A 111 -15.80 -11.12 12.49
CA SER A 111 -15.03 -12.38 12.53
C SER A 111 -15.84 -13.57 13.07
N ASP A 112 -16.76 -13.32 14.02
CA ASP A 112 -17.65 -14.35 14.58
C ASP A 112 -18.59 -15.02 13.54
N ASP A 113 -18.82 -14.38 12.38
CA ASP A 113 -19.67 -14.87 11.30
C ASP A 113 -18.91 -15.60 10.18
N ILE A 114 -17.56 -15.65 10.24
CA ILE A 114 -16.72 -16.15 9.14
C ILE A 114 -16.35 -17.62 9.38
N GLN A 115 -17.19 -18.55 8.90
CA GLN A 115 -16.73 -19.92 8.68
C GLN A 115 -15.71 -19.92 7.54
N ILE A 116 -14.45 -20.22 7.85
CA ILE A 116 -13.36 -20.31 6.89
C ILE A 116 -13.69 -21.44 5.91
N VAL A 117 -14.11 -21.10 4.68
CA VAL A 117 -14.17 -22.05 3.57
C VAL A 117 -12.88 -21.89 2.77
N SER A 118 -11.89 -22.74 3.06
CA SER A 118 -10.77 -22.95 2.14
C SER A 118 -11.17 -24.01 1.11
N ASN A 119 -10.99 -23.72 -0.18
CA ASN A 119 -11.06 -24.72 -1.25
C ASN A 119 -9.75 -25.52 -1.33
#